data_AF-A0AAW9SRK9-F1
#
_entry.id   AF-A0AAW9SRK9-F1
#
_cell.length_a   1.000
_cell.length_b   1.000
_cell.length_c   1.000
_cell.angle_alpha   90.00
_cell.angle_beta   90.00
_cell.angle_gamma   90.00
#
_symmetry.space_group_name_H-M   'P 1'
#
loop_
_entity.id
_entity.type
_entity.pdbx_description
1 polymer ?
#
loop_
_entity_poly.entity_id
_entity_poly.type
_entity_poly.pdbx_seq_one_letter_code
_entity_poly.pdbx_strand_id
1 'polypeptide(L)' 'MEIFENERVYDDGDKELDLIAPRAKRAQWRHRRVGPAWVKFGRRVKYLGRDLNAYIEENRVSPSDAA' A
#
# COMPACT_ATOMS: atom_id res chain seq x y z
N MET A 1 10.69 -3.05 -8.90
CA MET A 1 11.56 -2.18 -8.07
C MET A 1 10.94 -2.18 -6.69
N GLU A 2 11.70 -2.51 -5.66
CA GLU A 2 11.16 -2.57 -4.30
C GLU A 2 11.28 -1.19 -3.64
N ILE A 3 10.15 -0.55 -3.33
CA ILE A 3 10.13 0.75 -2.66
C ILE A 3 10.06 0.57 -1.14
N PHE A 4 9.34 -0.45 -0.69
CA PHE A 4 9.26 -0.86 0.70
C PHE A 4 10.15 -2.08 0.97
N GLU A 5 10.61 -2.24 2.21
CA GLU A 5 11.37 -3.42 2.64
C GLU A 5 10.43 -4.63 2.74
N ASN A 6 10.66 -5.67 1.93
CA ASN A 6 9.70 -6.77 1.75
C ASN A 6 9.29 -7.50 3.03
N GLU A 7 10.22 -7.68 3.96
CA GLU A 7 9.99 -8.41 5.21
C GLU A 7 9.56 -7.50 6.37
N ARG A 8 9.51 -6.18 6.15
CA ARG A 8 9.07 -5.22 7.16
C ARG A 8 7.54 -5.14 7.21
N VAL A 9 7.03 -4.98 8.42
CA VAL A 9 5.62 -4.68 8.69
C VAL A 9 5.50 -3.19 9.01
N TYR A 10 4.74 -2.48 8.20
CA TYR A 10 4.48 -1.05 8.33
C TYR A 10 3.19 -0.80 9.10
N ASP A 11 3.20 0.18 10.01
CA ASP A 11 1.98 0.69 10.62
C ASP A 11 1.25 1.63 9.66
N ASP A 12 -0.09 1.67 9.70
CA ASP A 12 -0.85 2.67 8.95
C ASP A 12 -0.46 4.12 9.31
N GLY A 13 0.24 4.35 10.42
CA GLY A 13 0.77 5.64 10.87
C GLY A 13 2.17 5.97 10.35
N ASP A 14 2.85 5.01 9.71
CA ASP A 14 4.19 5.20 9.17
C ASP A 14 4.15 6.23 8.02
N LYS A 15 5.06 7.21 8.08
CA LYS A 15 5.12 8.30 7.09
C LYS A 15 5.52 7.79 5.71
N GLU A 16 6.24 6.67 5.63
CA GLU A 16 6.59 6.05 4.35
C GLU A 16 5.34 5.71 3.52
N LEU A 17 4.20 5.41 4.16
CA LEU A 17 2.95 5.12 3.46
C LEU A 17 2.31 6.35 2.81
N ASP A 18 2.73 7.57 3.15
CA ASP A 18 2.21 8.77 2.48
C ASP A 18 2.61 8.85 1.01
N LEU A 19 3.61 8.05 0.60
CA LEU A 19 3.95 7.83 -0.81
C LEU A 19 2.77 7.30 -1.63
N ILE A 20 1.99 6.35 -1.09
CA ILE A 20 0.89 5.71 -1.84
C ILE A 20 -0.41 6.51 -1.75
N ALA A 21 -0.68 7.14 -0.60
CA ALA A 21 -1.78 8.07 -0.38
C ALA A 21 -1.76 8.53 1.10
N PRO A 22 -2.31 9.69 1.48
CA PRO A 22 -2.44 10.10 2.87
C PRO A 22 -3.26 9.11 3.72
N ARG A 23 -3.01 9.04 5.04
CA ARG A 23 -3.71 8.13 5.97
C ARG A 23 -5.24 8.12 5.84
N ALA A 24 -5.86 9.30 5.71
CA ALA A 24 -7.32 9.42 5.54
C ALA A 24 -7.82 8.72 4.26
N LYS A 25 -7.04 8.81 3.17
CA LYS A 25 -7.34 8.13 1.91
C LYS A 25 -7.16 6.63 2.02
N ARG A 26 -6.10 6.15 2.70
CA ARG A 26 -5.91 4.72 2.99
C ARG A 26 -7.05 4.14 3.85
N ALA A 27 -7.60 4.92 4.79
CA ALA A 27 -8.79 4.53 5.53
C ALA A 27 -10.03 4.38 4.62
N GLN A 28 -10.24 5.32 3.69
CA GLN A 28 -11.30 5.23 2.68
C GLN A 28 -11.12 4.00 1.77
N TRP A 29 -9.89 3.72 1.35
CA TRP A 29 -9.56 2.54 0.54
C TRP A 29 -9.95 1.23 1.23
N ARG A 30 -9.57 1.06 2.50
CA ARG A 30 -9.96 -0.12 3.29
C ARG A 30 -11.47 -0.24 3.48
N HIS A 31 -12.17 0.87 3.69
CA HIS A 31 -13.64 0.88 3.75
C HIS A 31 -14.27 0.39 2.44
N ARG A 32 -13.68 0.79 1.30
CA ARG A 32 -14.12 0.41 -0.05
C ARG A 32 -13.52 -0.92 -0.55
N ARG A 33 -12.70 -1.60 0.25
CA ARG A 33 -11.96 -2.83 -0.13
C ARG A 33 -11.11 -2.66 -1.41
N VAL A 34 -10.43 -1.52 -1.53
CA VAL A 34 -9.45 -1.25 -2.60
C VAL A 34 -8.08 -0.91 -2.00
N GLY A 35 -7.04 -0.86 -2.81
CA GLY A 35 -5.68 -0.52 -2.39
C GLY A 35 -4.81 -1.74 -2.05
N PRO A 36 -3.62 -1.53 -1.44
CA PRO A 36 -2.76 -2.62 -1.03
C PRO A 36 -3.43 -3.52 0.01
N ALA A 37 -3.09 -4.81 0.00
CA ALA A 37 -3.53 -5.74 1.04
C ALA A 37 -3.05 -5.27 2.43
N TRP A 38 -3.87 -5.52 3.46
CA TRP A 38 -3.56 -5.12 4.83
C TRP A 38 -3.89 -6.24 5.81
N VAL A 39 -3.17 -6.24 6.93
CA VAL A 39 -3.43 -7.13 8.06
C VAL A 39 -4.07 -6.33 9.18
N LYS A 40 -5.08 -6.91 9.83
CA LYS A 40 -5.83 -6.27 10.91
C LYS A 40 -5.60 -7.02 12.23
N PHE A 41 -5.10 -6.30 13.24
CA PHE A 41 -4.96 -6.78 14.61
C PHE A 41 -5.86 -5.94 15.52
N GLY A 42 -7.11 -6.35 15.68
CA GLY A 42 -8.12 -5.57 16.40
C GLY A 42 -8.34 -4.20 15.74
N ARG A 43 -8.00 -3.12 16.44
CA ARG A 43 -8.10 -1.73 15.92
C ARG A 43 -6.86 -1.30 15.11
N ARG A 44 -5.79 -2.10 15.10
CA ARG A 44 -4.54 -1.78 14.38
C ARG A 44 -4.60 -2.29 12.94
N VAL A 45 -4.11 -1.47 12.01
CA VAL A 45 -3.94 -1.80 10.60
C VAL A 45 -2.46 -1.79 10.28
N LYS A 46 -1.99 -2.85 9.64
CA LYS A 46 -0.61 -3.04 9.23
C LYS A 46 -0.55 -3.38 7.74
N TYR A 47 0.58 -3.07 7.13
CA TYR A 47 0.89 -3.42 5.75
C TYR A 47 2.18 -4.25 5.71
N LEU A 48 2.21 -5.31 4.92
CA LEU A 48 3.46 -6.02 4.64
C LEU A 48 4.17 -5.28 3.50
N GLY A 49 5.49 -5.09 3.60
CA GLY A 49 6.26 -4.41 2.56
C GLY A 49 6.06 -5.05 1.18
N ARG A 50 6.06 -6.38 1.11
CA ARG A 50 5.78 -7.13 -0.13
C ARG A 50 4.41 -6.84 -0.74
N ASP A 51 3.38 -6.65 0.07
CA ASP A 51 2.02 -6.37 -0.42
C ASP A 51 1.92 -4.92 -0.94
N LEU A 52 2.68 -4.00 -0.33
CA LEU A 52 2.79 -2.62 -0.81
C LEU A 52 3.52 -2.57 -2.15
N ASN A 53 4.63 -3.30 -2.30
CA ASN A 53 5.37 -3.37 -3.55
C ASN A 53 4.54 -4.04 -4.66
N ALA A 54 3.82 -5.12 -4.35
CA ALA A 54 2.90 -5.75 -5.29
C ALA A 54 1.81 -4.78 -5.78
N TYR A 55 1.22 -3.99 -4.87
CA TYR A 55 0.23 -2.97 -5.23
C TYR A 55 0.83 -1.88 -6.12
N ILE A 56 2.04 -1.41 -5.84
CA ILE A 56 2.73 -0.41 -6.68
C ILE A 56 2.94 -0.96 -8.08
N GLU A 57 3.41 -2.19 -8.22
CA GLU A 57 3.65 -2.79 -9.53
C GLU A 57 2.35 -3.00 -10.31
N GLU A 58 1.27 -3.45 -9.66
CA GLU A 58 -0.06 -3.59 -10.30
C GLU A 58 -0.62 -2.24 -10.81
N ASN A 59 -0.31 -1.15 -10.11
CA ASN A 59 -0.80 0.20 -10.45
C ASN A 59 0.22 1.01 -11.26
N ARG A 60 1.34 0.39 -11.67
CA ARG A 60 2.35 1.05 -12.48
C ARG A 60 1.85 1.21 -13.90
N VAL A 61 1.91 2.44 -14.42
CA VAL A 61 1.58 2.74 -15.81
C VAL A 61 2.87 2.92 -16.60
N SER A 62 3.12 2.10 -17.62
CA SER A 62 4.21 2.32 -18.57
C SER A 62 3.74 3.22 -19.72
N PRO A 63 4.48 4.28 -20.07
CA PRO A 63 4.14 5.13 -21.22
C PRO A 63 4.07 4.39 -22.57
N SER A 64 4.71 3.21 -22.67
CA SER A 64 4.75 2.40 -23.89
C SER A 64 3.59 1.42 -24.06
N ASP A 65 2.73 1.26 -23.05
CA ASP A 65 1.63 0.28 -23.08
C ASP A 65 0.35 0.85 -23.71
N ALA A 66 0.45 2.01 -24.35
CA ALA A 66 -0.58 2.56 -25.23
C ALA A 66 -0.27 2.17 -26.68
N ALA A 67 -0.89 1.09 -27.15
CA ALA A 67 -1.11 0.78 -28.56
C ALA A 67 -2.61 0.58 -28.80
#